data_AF-A0A7X6YYG7-F1
#
_entry.id   AF-A0A7X6YYG7-F1
#
_cell.length_a   1.000
_cell.length_b   1.000
_cell.length_c   1.000
_cell.angle_alpha   90.00
_cell.angle_beta   90.00
_cell.angle_gamma   90.00
#
_symmetry.space_group_name_H-M   'P 1'
#
loop_
_entity.id
_entity.type
_entity.pdbx_description
1 polymer ?
#
loop_
_entity_poly.entity_id
_entity_poly.type
_entity_poly.pdbx_seq_one_letter_code
_entity_poly.pdbx_strand_id
1 'polypeptide(L)'
;MPSLSGLVSITGWVRTPSDKIREQALNNEKKVPTVAITVNLLILMLWFSLFYYRISLQFIDLNENVTGPKISRLLLYSLGISLLLCFLESFFIWILLRLMERIQVTLIDILRLSRAAYTYLTLFVVLAIGTVITVPLASLAMIICGFMFAIYVHIRSLCYVYSINGNSQIRLMAFTMIFFAASFTFVGQLIPVLITTSPTIPTGTIS
;
A
#
# COMPACT_ATOMS: atom_id res chain seq x y z
N MET A 1 38.36 -22.05 7.51
CA MET A 1 37.82 -20.69 7.33
C MET A 1 36.77 -20.74 6.21
N PRO A 2 35.47 -20.60 6.51
CA PRO A 2 34.43 -20.63 5.48
C PRO A 2 34.55 -19.38 4.61
N SER A 3 34.50 -19.60 3.30
CA SER A 3 34.90 -18.67 2.25
C SER A 3 33.94 -17.50 2.07
N LEU A 4 34.53 -16.32 1.84
CA LEU A 4 33.91 -15.05 1.42
C LEU A 4 33.03 -15.12 0.15
N SER A 5 32.91 -16.27 -0.50
CA SER A 5 32.08 -16.50 -1.70
C SER A 5 30.56 -16.45 -1.42
N GLY A 6 30.13 -16.77 -0.19
CA GLY A 6 28.72 -16.71 0.20
C GLY A 6 28.14 -15.28 0.16
N LEU A 7 28.94 -14.28 0.57
CA LEU A 7 28.57 -12.86 0.57
C LEU A 7 28.48 -12.25 -0.84
N VAL A 8 29.25 -12.78 -1.80
CA VAL A 8 29.19 -12.35 -3.21
C VAL A 8 27.90 -12.83 -3.89
N SER A 9 27.35 -13.99 -3.49
CA SER A 9 26.07 -14.48 -4.04
C SER A 9 24.85 -13.66 -3.58
N ILE A 10 24.88 -13.17 -2.33
CA ILE A 10 23.82 -12.32 -1.77
C ILE A 10 23.84 -10.94 -2.45
N THR A 11 25.02 -10.38 -2.71
CA THR A 11 25.14 -9.09 -3.43
C THR A 11 24.75 -9.21 -4.92
N GLY A 12 24.97 -10.37 -5.56
CA GLY A 12 24.49 -10.66 -6.91
C GLY A 12 22.97 -10.78 -7.02
N TRP A 13 22.32 -11.40 -6.03
CA TRP A 13 20.86 -11.47 -5.90
C TRP A 13 20.20 -10.14 -5.51
N VAL A 14 20.94 -9.21 -4.92
CA VAL A 14 20.46 -7.83 -4.64
C VAL A 14 20.65 -6.92 -5.85
N ARG A 15 21.67 -7.16 -6.70
CA ARG A 15 21.89 -6.41 -7.94
C ARG A 15 20.92 -6.82 -9.07
N THR A 16 20.66 -8.10 -9.25
CA THR A 16 19.74 -8.59 -10.30
C THR A 16 18.30 -8.03 -10.27
N PRO A 17 17.61 -7.86 -9.12
CA PRO A 17 16.31 -7.18 -9.08
C PRO A 17 16.46 -5.69 -9.33
N SER A 18 17.56 -5.05 -8.89
CA SER A 18 17.85 -3.66 -9.22
C SER A 18 18.04 -3.46 -10.73
N ASP A 19 18.73 -4.38 -11.41
CA ASP A 19 18.97 -4.33 -12.85
C ASP A 19 17.69 -4.64 -13.64
N LYS A 20 16.81 -5.51 -13.14
CA LYS A 20 15.47 -5.70 -13.73
C LYS A 20 14.55 -4.49 -13.54
N ILE A 21 14.59 -3.84 -12.37
CA ILE A 21 13.89 -2.56 -12.15
C ILE A 21 14.45 -1.50 -13.11
N ARG A 22 15.78 -1.50 -13.32
CA ARG A 22 16.48 -0.61 -14.26
C ARG A 22 16.03 -0.83 -15.71
N GLU A 23 15.98 -2.08 -16.16
CA GLU A 23 15.49 -2.45 -17.50
C GLU A 23 14.01 -2.10 -17.68
N GLN A 24 13.17 -2.31 -16.66
CA GLN A 24 11.75 -1.96 -16.70
C GLN A 24 11.50 -0.45 -16.71
N ALA A 25 12.32 0.35 -16.01
CA ALA A 25 12.25 1.81 -16.04
C ALA A 25 12.68 2.38 -17.41
N LEU A 26 13.61 1.70 -18.09
CA LEU A 26 14.07 2.06 -19.44
C LEU A 26 13.10 1.63 -20.54
N ASN A 27 12.38 0.51 -20.36
CA ASN A 27 11.42 -0.01 -21.32
C ASN A 27 10.05 0.70 -21.20
N ASN A 28 10.11 2.01 -21.32
CA ASN A 28 9.01 2.95 -21.12
C ASN A 28 8.20 3.06 -22.42
N GLU A 29 7.51 1.99 -22.83
CA GLU A 29 6.38 2.17 -23.73
C GLU A 29 5.48 3.23 -23.08
N LYS A 30 5.06 4.27 -23.81
CA LYS A 30 4.42 5.50 -23.29
C LYS A 30 3.08 5.30 -22.54
N LYS A 31 2.73 4.08 -22.14
CA LYS A 31 1.45 3.67 -21.55
C LYS A 31 1.58 3.48 -20.04
N VAL A 32 0.59 4.00 -19.32
CA VAL A 32 0.41 3.71 -17.88
C VAL A 32 0.17 2.20 -17.73
N PRO A 33 0.74 1.53 -16.72
CA PRO A 33 0.61 0.08 -16.54
C PRO A 33 -0.79 -0.30 -16.00
N THR A 34 -1.83 -0.05 -16.79
CA THR A 34 -3.25 -0.19 -16.39
C THR A 34 -3.54 -1.55 -15.80
N VAL A 35 -3.08 -2.64 -16.42
CA VAL A 35 -3.32 -4.01 -15.92
C VAL A 35 -2.72 -4.22 -14.53
N ALA A 36 -1.48 -3.78 -14.30
CA ALA A 36 -0.81 -3.94 -13.02
C ALA A 36 -1.51 -3.13 -11.92
N ILE A 37 -1.94 -1.90 -12.24
CA ILE A 37 -2.70 -1.05 -11.33
C ILE A 37 -4.06 -1.67 -11.00
N THR A 38 -4.81 -2.13 -12.01
CA THR A 38 -6.13 -2.75 -11.80
C THR A 38 -6.03 -4.01 -10.96
N VAL A 39 -5.07 -4.90 -11.25
CA VAL A 39 -4.84 -6.12 -10.48
C VAL A 39 -4.48 -5.79 -9.03
N ASN A 40 -3.58 -4.82 -8.83
CA ASN A 40 -3.19 -4.37 -7.49
C ASN A 40 -4.41 -3.86 -6.71
N LEU A 41 -5.20 -2.96 -7.32
CA LEU A 41 -6.39 -2.38 -6.70
C LEU A 41 -7.42 -3.46 -6.32
N LEU A 42 -7.66 -4.45 -7.18
CA LEU A 42 -8.61 -5.52 -6.90
C LEU A 42 -8.15 -6.41 -5.73
N ILE A 43 -6.87 -6.77 -5.70
CA ILE A 43 -6.30 -7.62 -4.66
C ILE A 43 -6.24 -6.85 -3.32
N LEU A 44 -5.89 -5.56 -3.36
CA LEU A 44 -5.87 -4.69 -2.19
C LEU A 44 -7.29 -4.43 -1.66
N MET A 45 -8.27 -4.23 -2.53
CA MET A 45 -9.69 -4.13 -2.17
C MET A 45 -10.16 -5.39 -1.47
N LEU A 46 -9.83 -6.57 -2.00
CA LEU A 46 -10.17 -7.84 -1.37
C LEU A 46 -9.53 -7.96 0.01
N TRP A 47 -8.25 -7.59 0.14
CA TRP A 47 -7.55 -7.62 1.42
C TRP A 47 -8.18 -6.69 2.46
N PHE A 48 -8.45 -5.42 2.11
CA PHE A 48 -9.11 -4.48 3.03
C PHE A 48 -10.50 -4.98 3.43
N SER A 49 -11.26 -5.55 2.50
CA SER A 49 -12.57 -6.09 2.80
C SER A 49 -12.48 -7.23 3.82
N LEU A 50 -11.53 -8.15 3.64
CA LEU A 50 -11.29 -9.23 4.61
C LEU A 50 -10.80 -8.68 5.95
N PHE A 51 -9.87 -7.74 5.94
CA PHE A 51 -9.32 -7.13 7.15
C PHE A 51 -10.41 -6.46 7.98
N TYR A 52 -11.21 -5.58 7.37
CA TYR A 52 -12.30 -4.91 8.07
C TYR A 52 -13.38 -5.87 8.55
N TYR A 53 -13.70 -6.91 7.77
CA TYR A 53 -14.60 -7.97 8.22
C TYR A 53 -14.08 -8.63 9.50
N ARG A 54 -12.81 -9.04 9.55
CA ARG A 54 -12.22 -9.67 10.74
C ARG A 54 -12.19 -8.73 11.95
N ILE A 55 -11.84 -7.46 11.75
CA ILE A 55 -11.87 -6.47 12.83
C ILE A 55 -13.30 -6.25 13.35
N SER A 56 -14.30 -6.17 12.47
CA SER A 56 -15.69 -6.02 12.90
C SER A 56 -16.20 -7.20 13.74
N LEU A 57 -15.82 -8.44 13.41
CA LEU A 57 -16.16 -9.61 14.23
C LEU A 57 -15.58 -9.48 15.65
N GLN A 58 -14.32 -9.04 15.78
CA GLN A 58 -13.71 -8.80 17.09
C GLN A 58 -14.45 -7.72 17.89
N PHE A 59 -14.98 -6.68 17.24
CA PHE A 59 -15.78 -5.66 17.91
C PHE A 59 -17.15 -6.17 18.37
N ILE A 60 -17.78 -7.07 17.62
CA ILE A 60 -19.05 -7.71 18.00
C ILE A 60 -18.84 -8.59 19.24
N ASP A 61 -17.76 -9.38 19.26
CA ASP A 61 -17.42 -10.22 20.42
C ASP A 61 -17.18 -9.39 21.69
N LEU A 62 -16.74 -8.14 21.56
CA LEU A 62 -16.51 -7.22 22.68
C LEU A 62 -17.76 -6.41 23.09
N ASN A 63 -18.75 -6.27 22.21
CA ASN A 63 -19.96 -5.50 22.47
C ASN A 63 -21.14 -6.03 21.64
N GLU A 64 -22.06 -6.73 22.30
CA GLU A 64 -23.24 -7.34 21.67
C GLU A 64 -24.19 -6.31 21.04
N ASN A 65 -24.08 -5.03 21.41
CA ASN A 65 -24.86 -3.94 20.81
C ASN A 65 -24.28 -3.47 19.46
N VAL A 66 -23.25 -4.11 18.94
CA VAL A 66 -22.63 -3.77 17.65
C VAL A 66 -23.16 -4.71 16.56
N THR A 67 -23.59 -4.13 15.44
CA THR A 67 -23.98 -4.87 14.23
C THR A 67 -22.86 -4.84 13.21
N GLY A 68 -22.56 -6.00 12.62
CA GLY A 68 -21.50 -6.15 11.62
C GLY A 68 -21.76 -5.35 10.34
N PRO A 69 -20.70 -4.97 9.59
CA PRO A 69 -20.81 -4.19 8.38
C PRO A 69 -21.54 -4.97 7.28
N LYS A 70 -22.40 -4.28 6.52
CA LYS A 70 -22.99 -4.86 5.29
C LYS A 70 -21.90 -5.11 4.26
N ILE A 71 -21.81 -6.35 3.77
CA ILE A 71 -20.78 -6.79 2.79
C ILE A 71 -20.73 -5.88 1.55
N SER A 72 -21.89 -5.42 1.05
CA SER A 72 -21.96 -4.52 -0.10
C SER A 72 -21.34 -3.15 0.14
N ARG A 73 -21.40 -2.62 1.37
CA ARG A 73 -20.71 -1.39 1.76
C ARG A 73 -19.22 -1.65 1.91
N LEU A 74 -18.86 -2.78 2.51
CA LEU A 74 -17.47 -3.14 2.80
C LEU A 74 -16.59 -3.16 1.54
N LEU A 75 -17.08 -3.74 0.44
CA LEU A 75 -16.37 -3.77 -0.83
C LEU A 75 -16.18 -2.36 -1.42
N LEU A 76 -17.21 -1.52 -1.41
CA LEU A 76 -17.14 -0.15 -1.93
C LEU A 76 -16.16 0.71 -1.12
N TYR A 77 -16.21 0.62 0.22
CA TYR A 77 -15.27 1.31 1.10
C TYR A 77 -13.83 0.81 0.88
N SER A 78 -13.65 -0.49 0.78
CA SER A 78 -12.33 -1.10 0.54
C SER A 78 -11.75 -0.68 -0.81
N LEU A 79 -12.59 -0.55 -1.84
CA LEU A 79 -12.19 -0.01 -3.13
C LEU A 79 -11.76 1.45 -3.02
N GLY A 80 -12.56 2.29 -2.35
CA GLY A 80 -12.25 3.70 -2.13
C GLY A 80 -10.94 3.91 -1.39
N ILE A 81 -10.69 3.12 -0.34
CA ILE A 81 -9.45 3.17 0.44
C ILE A 81 -8.25 2.69 -0.37
N SER A 82 -8.41 1.61 -1.14
CA SER A 82 -7.36 1.10 -2.03
C SER A 82 -6.97 2.15 -3.08
N LEU A 83 -7.97 2.76 -3.73
CA LEU A 83 -7.76 3.85 -4.68
C LEU A 83 -7.06 5.04 -4.03
N LEU A 84 -7.54 5.46 -2.86
CA LEU A 84 -6.98 6.60 -2.12
C LEU A 84 -5.50 6.35 -1.78
N LEU A 85 -5.15 5.19 -1.22
CA LEU A 85 -3.77 4.88 -0.83
C LEU A 85 -2.85 4.78 -2.05
N CYS A 86 -3.26 4.10 -3.11
CA CYS A 86 -2.48 4.03 -4.35
C CYS A 86 -2.29 5.42 -4.98
N PHE A 87 -3.31 6.28 -4.93
CA PHE A 87 -3.21 7.65 -5.42
C PHE A 87 -2.30 8.52 -4.54
N LEU A 88 -2.46 8.47 -3.21
CA LEU A 88 -1.66 9.25 -2.26
C LEU A 88 -0.17 8.94 -2.38
N GLU A 89 0.17 7.67 -2.58
CA GLU A 89 1.55 7.25 -2.83
C GLU A 89 2.17 8.03 -4.00
N SER A 90 1.55 7.98 -5.18
CA SER A 90 2.06 8.64 -6.39
C SER A 90 1.94 10.17 -6.31
N PHE A 91 0.92 10.67 -5.63
CA PHE A 91 0.68 12.10 -5.42
C PHE A 91 1.73 12.75 -4.51
N PHE A 92 2.10 12.11 -3.40
CA PHE A 92 3.15 12.62 -2.52
C PHE A 92 4.50 12.63 -3.21
N ILE A 93 4.83 11.58 -3.96
CA ILE A 93 6.06 11.53 -4.78
C ILE A 93 6.08 12.70 -5.77
N TRP A 94 4.96 12.96 -6.45
CA TRP A 94 4.83 14.07 -7.40
C TRP A 94 5.04 15.45 -6.77
N ILE A 95 4.36 15.71 -5.64
CA ILE A 95 4.52 16.97 -4.91
C ILE A 95 5.97 17.14 -4.44
N LEU A 96 6.53 16.11 -3.81
CA LEU A 96 7.88 16.20 -3.24
C LEU A 96 8.95 16.36 -4.32
N LEU A 97 8.80 15.73 -5.48
CA LEU A 97 9.69 15.96 -6.63
C LEU A 97 9.67 17.42 -7.11
N ARG A 98 8.48 18.04 -7.15
CA ARG A 98 8.35 19.45 -7.54
C ARG A 98 8.89 20.40 -6.49
N LEU A 99 8.64 20.13 -5.22
CA LEU A 99 9.05 21.01 -4.12
C LEU A 99 10.55 20.91 -3.82
N MET A 100 11.09 19.69 -3.78
CA MET A 100 12.46 19.45 -3.33
C MET A 100 13.48 19.53 -4.47
N GLU A 101 13.18 18.93 -5.61
CA GLU A 101 14.12 18.82 -6.73
C GLU A 101 13.78 19.77 -7.89
N ARG A 102 12.65 20.49 -7.82
CA ARG A 102 12.18 21.46 -8.84
C ARG A 102 12.09 20.88 -10.26
N ILE A 103 11.90 19.56 -10.37
CA ILE A 103 11.80 18.86 -11.65
C ILE A 103 10.39 19.07 -12.21
N GLN A 104 10.31 19.49 -13.47
CA GLN A 104 9.04 19.61 -14.17
C GLN A 104 8.54 18.24 -14.64
N VAL A 105 7.93 17.50 -13.70
CA VAL A 105 7.30 16.20 -13.97
C VAL A 105 5.78 16.31 -13.95
N THR A 106 5.12 15.58 -14.84
CA THR A 106 3.66 15.39 -14.78
C THR A 106 3.33 14.18 -13.90
N LEU A 107 2.15 14.18 -13.28
CA LEU A 107 1.68 13.05 -12.48
C LEU A 107 1.56 11.77 -13.32
N ILE A 108 1.25 11.91 -14.62
CA ILE A 108 1.15 10.77 -15.56
C ILE A 108 2.52 10.12 -15.76
N ASP A 109 3.60 10.91 -15.82
CA ASP A 109 4.95 10.36 -15.98
C ASP A 109 5.39 9.55 -14.74
N ILE A 110 4.97 10.00 -13.55
CA ILE A 110 5.18 9.26 -12.31
C ILE A 110 4.39 7.95 -12.35
N LEU A 111 3.10 8.01 -12.70
CA LEU A 111 2.26 6.81 -12.82
C LEU A 111 2.79 5.81 -13.85
N ARG A 112 3.48 6.24 -14.92
CA ARG A 112 4.13 5.32 -15.88
C ARG A 112 5.26 4.51 -15.23
N LEU A 113 6.02 5.14 -14.35
CA LEU A 113 7.18 4.54 -13.68
C LEU A 113 6.80 3.69 -12.44
N SER A 114 5.53 3.63 -12.09
CA SER A 114 5.00 2.88 -10.94
C SER A 114 4.86 1.36 -11.16
N ARG A 115 5.06 0.85 -12.39
CA ARG A 115 4.78 -0.57 -12.74
C ARG A 115 5.46 -1.57 -11.81
N ALA A 116 6.76 -1.39 -11.59
CA ALA A 116 7.54 -2.27 -10.73
C ALA A 116 7.05 -2.17 -9.27
N ALA A 117 6.81 -0.95 -8.79
CA ALA A 117 6.32 -0.69 -7.44
C ALA A 117 5.00 -1.41 -7.14
N TYR A 118 4.01 -1.32 -8.04
CA TYR A 118 2.73 -2.01 -7.87
C TYR A 118 2.82 -3.52 -8.01
N THR A 119 3.79 -4.03 -8.76
CA THR A 119 4.05 -5.49 -8.82
C THR A 119 4.53 -5.99 -7.46
N TYR A 120 5.48 -5.30 -6.83
CA TYR A 120 5.95 -5.66 -5.48
C TYR A 120 4.85 -5.50 -4.43
N LEU A 121 4.08 -4.40 -4.47
CA LEU A 121 2.94 -4.22 -3.57
C LEU A 121 1.96 -5.40 -3.69
N THR A 122 1.64 -5.83 -4.91
CA THR A 122 0.75 -6.97 -5.13
C THR A 122 1.26 -8.24 -4.45
N LEU A 123 2.57 -8.52 -4.53
CA LEU A 123 3.17 -9.69 -3.87
C LEU A 123 2.99 -9.64 -2.35
N PHE A 124 3.24 -8.48 -1.73
CA PHE A 124 3.01 -8.29 -0.30
C PHE A 124 1.54 -8.45 0.08
N VAL A 125 0.62 -7.95 -0.74
CA VAL A 125 -0.83 -8.09 -0.48
C VAL A 125 -1.27 -9.55 -0.60
N VAL A 126 -0.81 -10.28 -1.61
CA VAL A 126 -1.11 -11.72 -1.76
C VAL A 126 -0.60 -12.52 -0.55
N LEU A 127 0.62 -12.22 -0.07
CA LEU A 127 1.15 -12.80 1.16
C LEU A 127 0.28 -12.46 2.38
N ALA A 128 -0.22 -11.21 2.46
CA ALA A 128 -1.03 -10.75 3.57
C ALA A 128 -2.45 -11.34 3.58
N ILE A 129 -3.02 -11.68 2.43
CA ILE A 129 -4.35 -12.32 2.34
C ILE A 129 -4.35 -13.65 3.10
N GLY A 130 -3.30 -14.46 2.98
CA GLY A 130 -3.21 -15.73 3.71
C GLY A 130 -3.19 -15.58 5.23
N THR A 131 -2.65 -14.46 5.73
CA THR A 131 -2.45 -14.22 7.17
C THR A 131 -3.55 -13.40 7.82
N VAL A 132 -4.44 -12.76 7.06
CA VAL A 132 -5.51 -11.90 7.60
C VAL A 132 -6.50 -12.67 8.47
N ILE A 133 -6.69 -13.95 8.18
CA ILE A 133 -7.64 -14.82 8.90
C ILE A 133 -7.08 -15.22 10.26
N THR A 134 -5.79 -15.55 10.33
CA THR A 134 -5.15 -16.10 11.54
C THR A 134 -4.53 -15.04 12.43
N VAL A 135 -3.89 -14.01 11.85
CA VAL A 135 -3.18 -12.95 12.58
C VAL A 135 -3.38 -11.60 11.88
N PRO A 136 -4.50 -10.90 12.13
CA PRO A 136 -4.83 -9.64 11.44
C PRO A 136 -3.77 -8.55 11.58
N LEU A 137 -3.10 -8.45 12.74
CA LEU A 137 -2.07 -7.44 12.98
C LEU A 137 -0.80 -7.69 12.16
N ALA A 138 -0.37 -8.94 12.03
CA ALA A 138 0.76 -9.32 11.19
C ALA A 138 0.45 -9.11 9.70
N SER A 139 -0.80 -9.41 9.30
CA SER A 139 -1.30 -9.13 7.96
C SER A 139 -1.25 -7.63 7.63
N LEU A 140 -1.71 -6.78 8.54
CA LEU A 140 -1.63 -5.32 8.42
C LEU A 140 -0.17 -4.84 8.30
N ALA A 141 0.73 -5.36 9.14
CA ALA A 141 2.15 -5.02 9.07
C ALA A 141 2.76 -5.37 7.70
N MET A 142 2.40 -6.52 7.12
CA MET A 142 2.86 -6.90 5.78
C MET A 142 2.37 -5.96 4.68
N ILE A 143 1.13 -5.47 4.77
CA ILE A 143 0.61 -4.45 3.84
C ILE A 143 1.38 -3.14 3.97
N ILE A 144 1.62 -2.67 5.20
CA ILE A 144 2.40 -1.46 5.44
C ILE A 144 3.81 -1.62 4.87
N CYS A 145 4.48 -2.74 5.13
CA CYS A 145 5.78 -3.06 4.53
C CYS A 145 5.73 -3.08 3.00
N GLY A 146 4.67 -3.62 2.41
CA GLY A 146 4.45 -3.63 0.96
C GLY A 146 4.37 -2.23 0.38
N PHE A 147 3.65 -1.31 1.03
CA PHE A 147 3.59 0.10 0.62
C PHE A 147 4.93 0.81 0.76
N MET A 148 5.66 0.60 1.87
CA MET A 148 7.00 1.17 2.04
C MET A 148 7.96 0.67 0.95
N PHE A 149 7.90 -0.61 0.61
CA PHE A 149 8.72 -1.17 -0.45
C PHE A 149 8.32 -0.65 -1.83
N ALA A 150 7.02 -0.48 -2.08
CA ALA A 150 6.52 0.13 -3.31
C ALA A 150 7.06 1.56 -3.49
N ILE A 151 6.94 2.40 -2.45
CA ILE A 151 7.49 3.77 -2.42
C ILE A 151 8.99 3.75 -2.72
N TYR A 152 9.73 2.84 -2.08
CA TYR A 152 11.17 2.69 -2.31
C TYR A 152 11.49 2.38 -3.78
N VAL A 153 10.82 1.38 -4.37
CA VAL A 153 11.05 0.96 -5.76
C VAL A 153 10.64 2.07 -6.74
N HIS A 154 9.53 2.76 -6.46
CA HIS A 154 9.02 3.83 -7.30
C HIS A 154 10.00 5.00 -7.34
N ILE A 155 10.43 5.48 -6.18
CA ILE A 155 11.41 6.58 -6.07
C ILE A 155 12.74 6.19 -6.70
N ARG A 156 13.22 4.95 -6.50
CA ARG A 156 14.46 4.48 -7.12
C ARG A 156 14.37 4.51 -8.65
N SER A 157 13.23 4.11 -9.20
CA SER A 157 12.98 4.16 -10.65
C SER A 157 12.99 5.60 -11.17
N LEU A 158 12.39 6.53 -10.43
CA LEU A 158 12.36 7.96 -10.76
C LEU A 158 13.75 8.60 -10.67
N CYS A 159 14.51 8.31 -9.61
CA CYS A 159 15.87 8.84 -9.45
C CYS A 159 16.80 8.39 -10.56
N TYR A 160 16.62 7.16 -11.07
CA TYR A 160 17.38 6.67 -12.20
C TYR A 160 17.02 7.42 -13.50
N VAL A 161 15.72 7.57 -13.81
CA VAL A 161 15.25 8.24 -15.04
C VAL A 161 15.59 9.73 -15.05
N TYR A 162 15.45 10.40 -13.91
CA TYR A 162 15.69 11.85 -13.80
C TYR A 162 17.08 12.21 -13.26
N SER A 163 17.99 11.23 -13.12
CA SER A 163 19.38 11.42 -12.65
C SER A 163 19.48 12.22 -11.34
N ILE A 164 18.62 11.90 -10.38
CA ILE A 164 18.56 12.56 -9.07
C ILE A 164 19.72 12.07 -8.19
N ASN A 165 20.36 12.98 -7.44
CA ASN A 165 21.46 12.66 -6.53
C ASN A 165 21.00 11.70 -5.40
N GLY A 166 21.89 10.81 -4.94
CA GLY A 166 21.61 9.85 -3.87
C GLY A 166 21.16 10.48 -2.54
N ASN A 167 21.69 11.65 -2.16
CA ASN A 167 21.20 12.35 -0.96
C ASN A 167 19.73 12.81 -1.12
N SER A 168 19.41 13.36 -2.29
CA SER A 168 18.04 13.74 -2.66
C SER A 168 17.09 12.54 -2.70
N GLN A 169 17.53 11.41 -3.24
CA GLN A 169 16.78 10.15 -3.24
C GLN A 169 16.40 9.71 -1.82
N ILE A 170 17.35 9.71 -0.88
CA ILE A 170 17.12 9.29 0.51
C ILE A 170 16.11 10.22 1.18
N ARG A 171 16.26 11.54 1.02
CA ARG A 171 15.30 12.51 1.58
C ARG A 171 13.91 12.32 1.00
N LEU A 172 13.80 12.20 -0.32
CA LEU A 172 12.52 11.99 -1.02
C LEU A 172 11.83 10.72 -0.51
N MET A 173 12.59 9.63 -0.34
CA MET A 173 12.10 8.39 0.24
C MET A 173 11.58 8.57 1.66
N ALA A 174 12.39 9.15 2.55
CA ALA A 174 12.03 9.34 3.95
C ALA A 174 10.77 10.21 4.11
N PHE A 175 10.70 11.35 3.42
CA PHE A 175 9.52 12.21 3.48
C PHE A 175 8.28 11.53 2.91
N THR A 176 8.39 10.85 1.76
CA THR A 176 7.24 10.13 1.17
C THR A 176 6.72 9.06 2.13
N MET A 177 7.61 8.29 2.75
CA MET A 177 7.23 7.26 3.72
C MET A 177 6.56 7.86 4.96
N ILE A 178 7.05 9.00 5.48
CA ILE A 178 6.44 9.70 6.63
C ILE A 178 5.03 10.20 6.28
N PHE A 179 4.86 10.88 5.14
CA PHE A 179 3.54 11.38 4.71
C PHE A 179 2.56 10.24 4.44
N PHE A 180 3.05 9.14 3.85
CA PHE A 180 2.23 7.96 3.62
C PHE A 180 1.82 7.29 4.94
N ALA A 181 2.75 7.13 5.89
CA ALA A 181 2.45 6.56 7.21
C ALA A 181 1.42 7.41 7.97
N ALA A 182 1.55 8.75 7.93
CA ALA A 182 0.57 9.66 8.51
C ALA A 182 -0.83 9.49 7.88
N SER A 183 -0.88 9.33 6.55
CA SER A 183 -2.14 9.09 5.83
C SER A 183 -2.76 7.74 6.18
N PHE A 184 -1.94 6.72 6.40
CA PHE A 184 -2.39 5.39 6.79
C PHE A 184 -3.03 5.40 8.19
N THR A 185 -2.51 6.18 9.13
CA THR A 185 -3.14 6.41 10.45
C THR A 185 -4.54 6.98 10.32
N PHE A 186 -4.75 7.91 9.38
CA PHE A 186 -6.07 8.50 9.12
C PHE A 186 -7.06 7.46 8.57
N VAL A 187 -6.62 6.59 7.66
CA VAL A 187 -7.44 5.47 7.15
C VAL A 187 -7.84 4.51 8.28
N GLY A 188 -6.97 4.25 9.26
CA GLY A 188 -7.28 3.44 10.43
C GLY A 188 -8.41 4.01 11.29
N GLN A 189 -8.52 5.34 11.38
CA GLN A 189 -9.59 6.02 12.12
C GLN A 189 -10.97 5.90 11.46
N LEU A 190 -11.06 5.44 10.21
CA LEU A 190 -12.32 5.23 9.51
C LEU A 190 -12.99 3.90 9.85
N ILE A 191 -12.30 2.98 10.53
CA ILE A 191 -12.83 1.66 10.92
C ILE A 191 -14.13 1.77 11.74
N PRO A 192 -14.22 2.58 12.81
CA PRO A 192 -15.43 2.67 13.62
C PRO A 192 -16.63 3.22 12.86
N VAL A 193 -16.41 4.02 11.81
CA VAL A 193 -17.48 4.57 10.96
C VAL A 193 -18.20 3.47 10.17
N LEU A 194 -17.53 2.34 9.90
CA LEU A 194 -18.10 1.20 9.18
C LEU A 194 -18.97 0.30 10.08
N ILE A 195 -18.87 0.48 11.39
CA ILE A 195 -19.50 -0.34 12.41
C ILE A 195 -20.73 0.41 12.93
N THR A 196 -21.90 -0.24 12.95
CA THR A 196 -23.15 0.39 13.39
C THR A 196 -23.57 -0.14 14.77
N THR A 197 -24.16 0.72 15.59
CA THR A 197 -24.80 0.30 16.85
C THR A 197 -26.21 -0.22 16.56
N SER A 198 -26.56 -1.36 17.16
CA SER A 198 -27.92 -1.87 17.21
C SER A 198 -28.76 -0.96 18.11
N PRO A 199 -30.01 -0.63 17.75
CA PRO A 199 -30.91 0.02 18.68
C PRO A 199 -31.16 -0.90 19.87
N THR A 200 -30.84 -0.44 21.09
CA THR A 200 -31.27 -1.09 22.33
C THR A 200 -32.78 -0.98 22.41
N ILE A 201 -33.50 -2.08 22.18
CA ILE A 201 -34.92 -2.17 22.51
C ILE A 201 -34.97 -2.23 24.05
N PRO A 202 -35.55 -1.24 24.75
CA PRO A 202 -35.69 -1.34 26.19
C PRO A 202 -36.58 -2.54 26.51
N THR A 203 -36.01 -3.57 27.12
CA THR A 203 -36.72 -4.70 27.72
C THR A 203 -37.46 -4.19 28.94
N GLY A 204 -38.63 -3.59 28.73
CA GLY A 204 -39.52 -3.21 29.83
C GLY A 204 -40.45 -2.07 29.46
N THR A 205 -41.58 -2.41 28.84
CA THR A 205 -42.94 -1.93 29.19
C THR A 205 -43.93 -2.37 28.11
N ILE A 206 -44.34 -3.64 28.17
CA ILE A 206 -45.72 -4.00 27.79
C ILE A 206 -46.21 -4.89 28.93
N SER A 207 -46.87 -4.26 29.90
CA SER A 207 -47.76 -4.87 30.88
C SER A 207 -49.05 -4.05 30.87
#